data_AF-A0A925XNP8-F1
#
_entry.id   AF-A0A925XNP8-F1
#
_cell.length_a   1.000
_cell.length_b   1.000
_cell.length_c   1.000
_cell.angle_alpha   90.00
_cell.angle_beta   90.00
_cell.angle_gamma   90.00
#
_symmetry.space_group_name_H-M   'P 1'
#
loop_
_entity.id
_entity.type
_entity.pdbx_description
1 polymer ?
#
loop_
_entity_poly.entity_id
_entity_poly.type
_entity_poly.pdbx_seq_one_letter_code
_entity_poly.pdbx_strand_id
1 'polypeptide(L)' 'FSLRVETVEMLGAEHLIHGSVAGHDAIVRTGPHDNPPHGAVLEIGLAPHSAHWFDASTGQRISAAGA' A
#
# COMPACT_ATOMS: atom_id res chain seq x y z
N PHE A 1 9.44 1.11 -2.89
CA PHE A 1 8.84 2.46 -2.95
C PHE A 1 8.87 3.01 -1.54
N SER A 2 9.11 4.31 -1.38
CA SER A 2 9.11 4.94 -0.05
C SER A 2 7.70 5.45 0.28
N LEU A 3 7.19 5.09 1.46
CA LEU A 3 5.95 5.60 2.05
C LEU A 3 6.29 6.45 3.27
N ARG A 4 5.79 7.69 3.32
CA ARG A 4 5.87 8.52 4.54
C ARG A 4 4.64 8.25 5.40
N VAL A 5 4.85 7.84 6.64
CA VAL A 5 3.77 7.50 7.59
C VAL A 5 3.04 8.77 8.03
N GLU A 6 1.73 8.75 7.90
CA GLU A 6 0.82 9.81 8.35
C GLU A 6 0.07 9.38 9.62
N THR A 7 -0.45 8.16 9.66
CA THR A 7 -1.05 7.60 10.88
C THR A 7 -0.99 6.08 10.88
N VAL A 8 -1.12 5.50 12.07
CA VAL A 8 -1.25 4.05 12.28
C VAL A 8 -2.57 3.79 12.99
N GLU A 9 -3.47 3.07 12.32
CA GLU A 9 -4.73 2.59 12.90
C GLU A 9 -4.51 1.16 13.43
N MET A 10 -4.70 0.96 14.73
CA MET A 10 -4.51 -0.35 15.37
C MET A 10 -5.83 -1.13 15.44
N LEU A 11 -5.90 -2.26 14.73
CA LEU A 11 -7.10 -3.09 14.59
C LEU A 11 -6.91 -4.48 15.25
N GLY A 12 -6.42 -4.50 16.48
CA GLY A 12 -6.21 -5.73 17.24
C GLY A 12 -5.05 -6.57 16.71
N ALA A 13 -5.33 -7.50 15.79
CA ALA A 13 -4.32 -8.41 15.23
C ALA A 13 -3.54 -7.82 14.05
N GLU A 14 -3.97 -6.68 13.52
CA GLU A 14 -3.36 -6.02 12.37
C GLU A 14 -3.29 -4.51 12.63
N HIS A 15 -2.33 -3.84 12.01
CA HIS A 15 -2.31 -2.38 11.92
C HIS A 15 -2.48 -1.94 10.46
N LEU A 16 -3.16 -0.81 10.25
CA LEU A 16 -3.21 -0.11 8.98
C LEU A 16 -2.32 1.12 9.06
N ILE A 17 -1.27 1.14 8.24
CA ILE A 17 -0.35 2.27 8.14
C ILE A 17 -0.80 3.12 6.95
N HIS A 18 -1.26 4.33 7.24
CA HIS A 18 -1.65 5.32 6.24
C HIS A 18 -0.46 6.20 5.87
N GLY A 19 -0.38 6.55 4.60
CA GLY A 19 0.60 7.51 4.10
C GLY A 19 0.44 7.73 2.61
N SER A 20 1.48 8.29 1.99
CA SER A 20 1.51 8.53 0.54
C SER A 20 2.70 7.88 -0.15
N VAL A 21 2.45 7.39 -1.36
CA VAL A 21 3.45 6.87 -2.31
C VAL A 21 3.33 7.66 -3.59
N ALA A 22 4.42 8.31 -4.01
CA ALA A 22 4.43 9.15 -5.22
C ALA A 22 3.27 10.16 -5.29
N GLY A 23 2.90 10.75 -4.15
CA GLY A 23 1.81 11.74 -4.05
C GLY A 23 0.39 11.17 -4.07
N HIS A 24 0.23 9.85 -3.98
CA HIS A 24 -1.06 9.18 -3.90
C HIS A 24 -1.23 8.48 -2.55
N ASP A 25 -2.42 8.57 -1.98
CA ASP A 25 -2.75 7.91 -0.72
C ASP A 25 -2.62 6.39 -0.84
N ALA A 26 -2.02 5.78 0.18
CA ALA A 26 -1.81 4.35 0.26
C ALA A 26 -2.00 3.87 1.71
N ILE A 27 -2.47 2.62 1.82
CA ILE A 27 -2.61 1.93 3.10
C ILE A 27 -1.80 0.64 3.01
N VAL A 28 -0.95 0.41 4.01
CA VAL A 28 -0.19 -0.84 4.16
C VAL A 28 -0.72 -1.56 5.40
N ARG A 29 -1.16 -2.79 5.22
CA ARG A 29 -1.59 -3.65 6.33
C ARG A 29 -0.45 -4.52 6.80
N THR A 30 -0.24 -4.55 8.10
CA THR A 30 0.83 -5.32 8.76
C THR A 30 0.28 -6.16 9.91
N GLY A 31 1.14 -6.98 10.52
CA GLY A 31 0.83 -7.64 11.79
C GLY A 31 0.73 -6.64 12.96
N PRO A 32 0.51 -7.13 14.19
CA PRO A 32 0.17 -6.30 15.35
C PRO A 32 1.37 -5.59 15.99
N HIS A 33 2.58 -5.77 15.44
CA HIS A 33 3.82 -5.29 16.04
C HIS A 33 4.42 -4.07 15.33
N ASP A 34 4.02 -3.81 14.08
CA ASP A 34 4.56 -2.70 13.31
C ASP A 34 3.82 -1.41 13.67
N ASN A 35 4.46 -0.54 14.44
CA ASN A 35 3.90 0.74 14.85
C ASN A 35 4.90 1.89 14.60
N PRO A 36 5.21 2.20 13.33
CA PRO A 36 6.14 3.26 13.00
C PRO A 36 5.56 4.63 13.40
N PRO A 37 6.39 5.56 13.88
CA PRO A 37 5.92 6.88 14.26
C PRO A 37 5.51 7.70 13.04
N HIS A 38 4.64 8.70 13.25
CA HIS A 38 4.34 9.73 12.26
C HIS A 38 5.63 10.32 11.66
N GLY A 39 5.66 10.46 10.34
CA GLY A 39 6.77 11.01 9.59
C GLY A 39 7.91 10.03 9.30
N ALA A 40 7.87 8.80 9.84
CA ALA A 40 8.80 7.74 9.45
C ALA A 40 8.68 7.43 7.95
N VAL A 41 9.78 6.93 7.36
CA VAL A 41 9.80 6.47 5.98
C VAL A 41 9.91 4.95 5.98
N LEU A 42 8.96 4.29 5.33
CA LEU A 42 8.92 2.85 5.13
C LEU A 42 9.30 2.53 3.69
N GLU A 43 10.19 1.55 3.51
CA GLU A 43 10.44 0.96 2.19
C GLU A 43 9.51 -0.22 1.98
N ILE A 44 8.61 -0.09 1.00
CA ILE A 44 7.58 -1.09 0.69
C ILE A 44 7.79 -1.69 -0.69
N GLY A 45 7.48 -2.98 -0.83
CA GLY A 45 7.50 -3.72 -2.08
C GLY A 45 6.09 -4.08 -2.55
N LEU A 46 5.91 -4.18 -3.87
CA LEU A 46 4.69 -4.75 -4.47
C LEU A 46 4.96 -6.21 -4.80
N ALA A 47 4.10 -7.12 -4.33
CA ALA A 47 4.12 -8.51 -4.80
C ALA A 47 3.60 -8.55 -6.25
N PRO A 48 4.44 -8.88 -7.26
CA PRO A 48 4.05 -8.70 -8.66
C PRO A 48 2.79 -9.49 -9.06
N HIS A 49 2.61 -10.68 -8.48
CA HIS A 49 1.45 -11.55 -8.74
C HIS A 49 0.14 -11.04 -8.12
N SER A 50 0.22 -10.10 -7.17
CA SER A 50 -0.94 -9.48 -6.52
C SER A 50 -1.28 -8.12 -7.13
N ALA A 51 -0.50 -7.66 -8.12
CA ALA A 51 -0.75 -6.39 -8.80
C ALA A 51 -1.92 -6.51 -9.79
N HIS A 52 -2.72 -5.46 -9.89
CA HIS A 52 -3.80 -5.34 -10.86
C HIS A 52 -3.66 -4.03 -11.62
N TRP A 53 -3.76 -4.10 -12.94
CA TRP A 53 -3.65 -2.95 -13.83
C TRP A 53 -5.04 -2.61 -14.39
N PHE A 54 -5.28 -1.31 -14.59
CA PHE A 54 -6.54 -0.80 -15.10
C PHE A 54 -6.25 0.21 -16.23
N ASP A 55 -7.09 0.20 -17.25
CA ASP A 55 -7.05 1.21 -18.31
C ASP A 55 -7.49 2.56 -17.74
N ALA A 56 -6.66 3.60 -17.92
CA ALA A 56 -6.89 4.90 -17.30
C ALA A 56 -8.10 5.66 -17.88
N SER A 57 -8.53 5.34 -19.11
CA SER A 57 -9.65 6.03 -19.77
C SER A 57 -11.01 5.40 -19.47
N THR A 58 -11.06 4.08 -19.32
CA THR A 58 -12.28 3.29 -19.16
C THR A 58 -12.46 2.70 -17.76
N GLY A 59 -11.38 2.65 -16.96
CA GLY A 59 -11.36 2.00 -15.65
C GLY A 59 -11.43 0.47 -15.72
N GLN A 60 -11.39 -0.13 -16.90
CA GLN A 60 -11.49 -1.58 -17.06
C GLN A 60 -10.19 -2.26 -16.61
N ARG A 61 -10.31 -3.40 -15.93
CA ARG A 61 -9.15 -4.22 -15.54
C ARG A 61 -8.47 -4.75 -16.80
N ILE A 62 -7.17 -4.51 -16.91
CA ILE A 62 -6.33 -5.14 -17.93
C ILE A 62 -6.03 -6.55 -17.42
N SER A 63 -6.62 -7.56 -18.04
CA SER A 63 -6.17 -8.94 -17.83
C SER A 63 -4.76 -9.05 -18.38
N ALA A 64 -3.84 -9.58 -17.57
CA ALA A 64 -2.61 -10.10 -18.13
C ALA A 64 -3.02 -11.20 -19.12
N ALA A 65 -2.70 -11.05 -20.40
CA ALA A 65 -2.65 -12.20 -21.29
C ALA A 65 -1.73 -13.21 -20.62
N GLY A 66 -2.22 -14.45 -20.44
CA GLY A 66 -1.55 -15.50 -19.66
C GLY A 66 -0.05 -15.59 -20.01
N ALA A 67 0.77 -15.65 -18.97
CA ALA A 67 2.15 -16.12 -19.09
C ALA A 67 2.16 -17.60 -19.50
#